data_AF-A0A288GS63-F1
#
_entry.id   AF-A0A288GS63-F1
#
_cell.length_a   1.000
_cell.length_b   1.000
_cell.length_c   1.000
_cell.angle_alpha   90.00
_cell.angle_beta   90.00
_cell.angle_gamma   90.00
#
_symmetry.space_group_name_H-M   'P 1'
#
loop_
_entity.id
_entity.type
_entity.pdbx_description
1 polymer ?
#
loop_
_entity_poly.entity_id
_entity_poly.type
_entity_poly.pdbx_seq_one_letter_code
_entity_poly.pdbx_strand_id
1 'polypeptide(L)'
;MKLRILFVGVLCILIVSGCTSSKPNTNEQKPSPNGIYTAESWKEIIPESCQSFNDGCNQCIKIISETGAVDASCTKMYCENYKKPVCTDPIVNDSGSTAPSFQDQYVGLTIEQATELANKSRKPFRIVEVDGQPQAVTMDLVPGRLNAKVNSGVIVDLMLE
;
A
#
# COMPACT_ATOMS: atom_id res chain seq x y z
N MET A 1 46.04 -74.87 9.49
CA MET A 1 46.80 -74.40 8.30
C MET A 1 46.84 -72.87 8.35
N LYS A 2 48.04 -72.28 8.31
CA LYS A 2 48.25 -70.82 8.19
C LYS A 2 47.89 -70.39 6.77
N LEU A 3 47.12 -69.31 6.61
CA LEU A 3 47.29 -68.40 5.47
C LEU A 3 46.77 -66.99 5.82
N ARG A 4 47.70 -66.03 5.80
CA ARG A 4 47.46 -64.58 5.87
C ARG A 4 47.21 -64.04 4.46
N ILE A 5 46.89 -62.74 4.36
CA ILE A 5 46.95 -61.82 3.19
C ILE A 5 45.56 -61.59 2.57
N LEU A 6 45.03 -60.37 2.33
CA LEU A 6 45.52 -58.99 2.41
C LEU A 6 44.30 -58.07 2.63
N PHE A 7 44.49 -56.96 3.35
CA PHE A 7 43.60 -55.80 3.33
C PHE A 7 43.43 -55.27 1.90
N VAL A 8 42.20 -55.18 1.40
CA VAL A 8 41.84 -54.24 0.32
C VAL A 8 40.69 -53.41 0.86
N GLY A 9 41.01 -52.16 1.23
CA GLY A 9 40.07 -51.20 1.74
C GLY A 9 39.00 -50.89 0.72
N VAL A 10 37.74 -51.16 1.08
CA VAL A 10 36.58 -50.59 0.42
C VAL A 10 36.03 -49.55 1.39
N LEU A 11 36.51 -48.32 1.21
CA LEU A 11 35.98 -47.13 1.84
C LEU A 11 34.58 -46.90 1.24
N CYS A 12 33.54 -47.39 1.92
CA CYS A 12 32.17 -46.99 1.67
C CYS A 12 32.01 -45.50 2.02
N ILE A 13 32.37 -44.64 1.09
CA ILE A 13 31.97 -43.23 1.11
C ILE A 13 30.47 -43.22 0.82
N LEU A 14 29.68 -43.05 1.87
CA LEU A 14 28.29 -42.62 1.78
C LEU A 14 28.28 -41.21 1.18
N ILE A 15 28.25 -41.11 -0.16
CA ILE A 15 27.89 -39.87 -0.84
C ILE A 15 26.40 -39.63 -0.58
N VAL A 16 26.14 -38.82 0.43
CA VAL A 16 24.85 -38.20 0.67
C VAL A 16 24.57 -37.34 -0.57
N SER A 17 23.70 -37.81 -1.45
CA SER A 17 23.17 -37.03 -2.57
C SER A 17 22.28 -35.92 -2.03
N GLY A 18 22.91 -34.87 -1.49
CA GLY A 18 22.27 -33.57 -1.40
C GLY A 18 22.18 -33.00 -2.80
N CYS A 19 20.97 -32.90 -3.36
CA CYS A 19 20.72 -32.02 -4.48
C CYS A 19 21.06 -30.60 -4.01
N THR A 20 22.25 -30.11 -4.39
CA THR A 20 22.56 -28.69 -4.27
C THR A 20 21.70 -27.99 -5.33
N SER A 21 20.60 -27.38 -4.91
CA SER A 21 19.93 -26.38 -5.73
C SER A 21 20.87 -25.19 -5.77
N SER A 22 21.74 -25.15 -6.77
CA SER A 22 22.42 -23.93 -7.18
C SER A 22 21.34 -22.90 -7.51
N LYS A 23 21.03 -22.02 -6.55
CA LYS A 23 20.42 -20.73 -6.85
C LYS A 23 21.34 -20.05 -7.85
N PRO A 24 20.84 -19.58 -9.01
CA PRO A 24 21.60 -18.61 -9.78
C PRO A 24 21.69 -17.35 -8.90
N ASN A 25 22.85 -17.14 -8.30
CA ASN A 25 23.28 -15.82 -7.87
C ASN A 25 23.65 -15.06 -9.13
N THR A 26 22.76 -14.17 -9.56
CA THR A 26 23.15 -13.01 -10.37
C THR A 26 22.63 -11.78 -9.65
N ASN A 27 23.45 -11.25 -8.75
CA ASN A 27 23.49 -9.81 -8.55
C ASN A 27 24.01 -9.23 -9.87
N GLU A 28 23.09 -8.68 -10.66
CA GLU A 28 23.23 -7.48 -11.49
C GLU A 28 22.05 -7.43 -12.47
N GLN A 29 20.96 -6.77 -12.05
CA GLN A 29 20.07 -6.12 -13.01
C GLN A 29 19.92 -4.66 -12.56
N LYS A 30 20.83 -3.84 -13.05
CA LYS A 30 20.65 -2.39 -13.18
C LYS A 30 19.38 -2.16 -14.02
N PRO A 31 18.52 -1.18 -13.70
CA PRO A 31 17.27 -0.97 -14.44
C PRO A 31 17.57 -0.79 -15.93
N SER A 32 16.79 -1.52 -16.76
CA SER A 32 16.88 -1.51 -18.23
C SER A 32 16.85 -0.07 -18.75
N PRO A 33 17.94 0.45 -19.35
CA PRO A 33 17.99 1.81 -19.89
C PRO A 33 17.19 2.00 -21.20
N ASN A 34 16.58 0.93 -21.72
CA ASN A 34 16.07 0.90 -23.11
C ASN A 34 14.54 0.92 -23.24
N GLY A 35 13.78 1.08 -22.14
CA GLY A 35 12.31 1.19 -22.21
C GLY A 35 11.58 -0.11 -22.63
N ILE A 36 12.26 -1.25 -22.61
CA ILE A 36 11.66 -2.58 -22.80
C ILE A 36 11.25 -3.12 -21.42
N TYR A 37 9.97 -3.39 -21.25
CA TYR A 37 9.39 -3.90 -20.01
C TYR A 37 8.98 -5.37 -20.15
N THR A 38 8.88 -6.05 -19.02
CA THR A 38 8.50 -7.46 -18.89
C THR A 38 7.48 -7.62 -17.76
N ALA A 39 6.87 -8.81 -17.65
CA ALA A 39 5.95 -9.16 -16.57
C ALA A 39 6.52 -8.95 -15.15
N GLU A 40 7.84 -8.89 -14.99
CA GLU A 40 8.52 -8.78 -13.68
C GLU A 40 9.09 -7.37 -13.42
N SER A 41 8.97 -6.45 -14.38
CA SER A 41 9.52 -5.09 -14.26
C SER A 41 8.93 -4.31 -13.08
N TRP A 42 7.77 -4.72 -12.57
CA TRP A 42 7.13 -4.08 -11.41
C TRP A 42 7.93 -4.25 -10.12
N LYS A 43 8.71 -5.33 -9.96
CA LYS A 43 9.49 -5.61 -8.74
C LYS A 43 10.51 -4.52 -8.42
N GLU A 44 11.01 -3.84 -9.45
CA GLU A 44 11.99 -2.77 -9.32
C GLU A 44 11.35 -1.37 -9.43
N ILE A 45 10.25 -1.23 -10.17
CA ILE A 45 9.64 0.07 -10.52
C ILE A 45 8.52 0.46 -9.57
N ILE A 46 7.72 -0.49 -9.10
CA ILE A 46 6.58 -0.23 -8.22
C ILE A 46 7.10 -0.14 -6.79
N PRO A 47 6.92 1.00 -6.09
CA PRO A 47 7.43 1.15 -4.73
C PRO A 47 6.76 0.15 -3.79
N GLU A 48 7.47 -0.29 -2.74
CA GLU A 48 6.99 -1.28 -1.77
C GLU A 48 5.62 -0.89 -1.16
N SER A 49 5.41 0.41 -0.93
CA SER A 49 4.16 0.96 -0.38
C SER A 49 2.94 0.78 -1.27
N CYS A 50 3.12 0.58 -2.58
CA CYS A 50 2.01 0.45 -3.52
C CYS A 50 1.39 -0.95 -3.46
N GLN A 51 0.09 -1.07 -3.18
CA GLN A 51 -0.65 -2.33 -3.10
C GLN A 51 -1.22 -2.76 -4.46
N SER A 52 -1.75 -1.82 -5.22
CA SER A 52 -2.41 -2.06 -6.50
C SER A 52 -1.64 -1.38 -7.62
N PHE A 53 -1.37 -2.10 -8.69
CA PHE A 53 -0.58 -1.57 -9.80
C PHE A 53 -0.99 -2.19 -11.14
N ASN A 54 -0.57 -1.55 -12.22
CA ASN A 54 -0.54 -2.15 -13.54
C ASN A 54 0.90 -2.58 -13.85
N ASP A 55 1.12 -3.85 -14.21
CA ASP A 55 2.45 -4.38 -14.55
C ASP A 55 2.93 -3.96 -15.96
N GLY A 56 2.14 -3.15 -16.67
CA GLY A 56 2.31 -2.82 -18.08
C GLY A 56 1.27 -3.46 -19.00
N CYS A 57 0.47 -4.39 -18.50
CA CYS A 57 -0.60 -5.07 -19.23
C CYS A 57 -1.76 -5.49 -18.31
N ASN A 58 -1.45 -6.14 -17.18
CA ASN A 58 -2.39 -6.69 -16.23
C ASN A 58 -2.62 -5.76 -15.04
N GLN A 59 -3.79 -5.87 -14.44
CA GLN A 59 -4.08 -5.28 -13.14
C GLN A 59 -3.64 -6.27 -12.07
N CYS A 60 -2.87 -5.77 -11.10
CA CYS A 60 -2.20 -6.57 -10.10
C CYS A 60 -2.44 -6.01 -8.70
N ILE A 61 -2.49 -6.90 -7.72
CA ILE A 61 -2.50 -6.59 -6.29
C ILE A 61 -1.32 -7.34 -5.65
N LYS A 62 -0.51 -6.63 -4.84
CA LYS A 62 0.56 -7.25 -4.08
C LYS A 62 0.01 -8.20 -3.03
N ILE A 63 0.70 -9.31 -2.85
CA ILE A 63 0.46 -10.30 -1.81
C ILE A 63 1.75 -10.49 -1.03
N ILE A 64 1.64 -10.57 0.28
CA ILE A 64 2.77 -10.84 1.17
C ILE A 64 2.54 -12.25 1.73
N SER A 65 3.47 -13.16 1.46
CA SER A 65 3.41 -14.50 2.03
C SER A 65 3.61 -14.47 3.55
N GLU A 66 3.27 -15.57 4.23
CA GLU A 66 3.53 -15.73 5.67
C GLU A 66 5.03 -15.60 6.03
N THR A 67 5.91 -15.82 5.05
CA THR A 67 7.36 -15.68 5.19
C THR A 67 7.88 -14.27 4.87
N GLY A 68 6.98 -13.32 4.59
CA GLY A 68 7.32 -11.95 4.22
C GLY A 68 7.77 -11.77 2.77
N ALA A 69 7.64 -12.80 1.92
CA ALA A 69 7.97 -12.68 0.51
C ALA A 69 6.86 -11.90 -0.22
N VAL A 70 7.24 -10.88 -0.97
CA VAL A 70 6.31 -10.07 -1.76
C VAL A 70 6.14 -10.70 -3.15
N ASP A 71 4.90 -10.95 -3.53
CA ASP A 71 4.50 -11.42 -4.86
C ASP A 71 3.27 -10.62 -5.34
N ALA A 72 2.72 -10.94 -6.51
CA ALA A 72 1.55 -10.27 -7.04
C ALA A 72 0.51 -11.26 -7.59
N SER A 73 -0.76 -10.98 -7.30
CA SER A 73 -1.90 -11.61 -7.94
C SER A 73 -2.40 -10.70 -9.06
N CYS A 74 -2.25 -11.14 -10.31
CA CYS A 74 -2.57 -10.35 -11.49
C CYS A 74 -3.70 -10.98 -12.30
N THR A 75 -4.45 -10.14 -13.02
CA THR A 75 -5.30 -10.59 -14.14
C THR A 75 -4.43 -11.32 -15.18
N LYS A 76 -5.02 -12.21 -15.98
CA LYS A 76 -4.29 -12.98 -17.02
C LYS A 76 -4.72 -12.56 -18.42
N MET A 77 -4.60 -11.27 -18.73
CA MET A 77 -4.89 -10.75 -20.06
C MET A 77 -3.73 -11.03 -21.02
N TYR A 78 -4.01 -11.18 -22.32
CA TYR A 78 -2.96 -11.38 -23.32
C TYR A 78 -2.17 -10.09 -23.52
N CYS A 79 -0.84 -10.22 -23.54
CA CYS A 79 0.09 -9.11 -23.69
C CYS A 79 1.04 -9.39 -24.85
N GLU A 80 0.93 -8.62 -25.93
CA GLU A 80 1.93 -8.67 -27.02
C GLU A 80 3.23 -8.00 -26.59
N ASN A 81 3.13 -6.86 -25.90
CA ASN A 81 4.25 -6.12 -25.33
C ASN A 81 3.86 -5.50 -23.98
N TYR A 82 4.76 -5.55 -23.00
CA TYR A 82 4.56 -4.90 -21.71
C TYR A 82 4.94 -3.41 -21.76
N LYS A 83 4.12 -2.59 -21.10
CA LYS A 83 4.39 -1.16 -20.89
C LYS A 83 5.09 -0.92 -19.55
N LYS A 84 5.45 0.33 -19.27
CA LYS A 84 6.02 0.71 -17.98
C LYS A 84 5.02 0.39 -16.86
N PRO A 85 5.42 -0.32 -15.80
CA PRO A 85 4.59 -0.51 -14.63
C PRO A 85 4.23 0.83 -13.97
N VAL A 86 2.98 0.96 -13.52
CA VAL A 86 2.48 2.17 -12.86
C VAL A 86 1.72 1.77 -11.60
N CYS A 87 1.99 2.44 -10.49
CA CYS A 87 1.18 2.31 -9.29
C CYS A 87 -0.21 2.88 -9.55
N THR A 88 -1.25 2.10 -9.27
CA THR A 88 -2.65 2.47 -9.51
C THR A 88 -3.46 2.48 -8.23
N ASP A 89 -2.79 2.43 -7.07
CA ASP A 89 -3.47 2.74 -5.84
C ASP A 89 -4.19 4.08 -6.01
N PRO A 90 -5.42 4.22 -5.47
CA PRO A 90 -5.92 5.55 -5.22
C PRO A 90 -4.79 6.27 -4.50
N ILE A 91 -4.44 7.48 -4.95
CA ILE A 91 -3.47 8.31 -4.24
C ILE A 91 -3.95 8.24 -2.80
N VAL A 92 -3.09 7.66 -1.93
CA VAL A 92 -3.33 7.59 -0.49
C VAL A 92 -2.27 8.33 0.41
N ASN A 93 -2.65 9.41 1.13
CA ASN A 93 -1.98 10.53 1.87
C ASN A 93 -2.67 10.51 3.24
N ASP A 94 -2.89 9.31 3.67
CA ASP A 94 -2.29 8.86 4.87
C ASP A 94 -1.67 7.54 4.46
N SER A 95 -0.79 7.00 5.27
CA SER A 95 -0.29 5.64 5.08
C SER A 95 -1.51 4.69 5.11
N GLY A 96 -2.17 4.49 3.96
CA GLY A 96 -3.50 3.91 3.84
C GLY A 96 -4.74 4.82 3.71
N SER A 97 -4.69 6.13 3.36
CA SER A 97 -5.82 6.89 2.70
C SER A 97 -5.58 8.41 2.32
N THR A 98 -5.44 8.83 1.04
CA THR A 98 -5.28 10.24 0.48
C THR A 98 -6.64 10.59 0.00
N ALA A 99 -7.46 10.91 0.96
CA ALA A 99 -7.71 12.33 1.00
C ALA A 99 -7.49 12.68 2.46
N PRO A 100 -6.79 13.77 2.82
CA PRO A 100 -6.91 14.29 4.17
C PRO A 100 -8.42 14.42 4.43
N SER A 101 -8.91 13.65 5.39
CA SER A 101 -10.33 13.60 5.69
C SER A 101 -10.78 15.01 6.06
N PHE A 102 -12.08 15.30 5.92
CA PHE A 102 -12.59 16.60 6.38
C PHE A 102 -12.29 16.82 7.87
N GLN A 103 -12.08 15.77 8.66
CA GLN A 103 -11.66 15.92 10.05
C GLN A 103 -10.23 16.46 10.15
N ASP A 104 -9.28 15.91 9.39
CA ASP A 104 -7.86 16.29 9.44
C ASP A 104 -7.62 17.77 9.09
N GLN A 105 -8.49 18.35 8.26
CA GLN A 105 -8.36 19.75 7.83
C GLN A 105 -8.99 20.76 8.79
N TYR A 106 -9.94 20.34 9.62
CA TYR A 106 -10.76 21.25 10.42
C TYR A 106 -10.53 21.10 11.93
N VAL A 107 -10.20 19.90 12.42
CA VAL A 107 -9.96 19.68 13.85
C VAL A 107 -8.75 20.50 14.32
N GLY A 108 -8.91 21.17 15.45
CA GLY A 108 -7.92 22.08 16.03
C GLY A 108 -7.98 23.52 15.52
N LEU A 109 -8.74 23.80 14.45
CA LEU A 109 -8.98 25.18 14.01
C LEU A 109 -9.92 25.92 14.97
N THR A 110 -9.77 27.25 15.02
CA THR A 110 -10.80 28.10 15.62
C THR A 110 -12.06 28.13 14.76
N ILE A 111 -13.19 28.53 15.34
CA ILE A 111 -14.45 28.70 14.62
C ILE A 111 -14.28 29.59 13.37
N GLU A 112 -13.55 30.70 13.50
CA GLU A 112 -13.32 31.66 12.42
C GLU A 112 -12.55 31.01 11.26
N GLN A 113 -11.43 30.36 11.58
CA GLN A 113 -10.59 29.66 10.59
C GLN A 113 -11.36 28.55 9.87
N ALA A 114 -12.12 27.74 10.62
CA ALA A 114 -12.94 26.67 10.07
C ALA A 114 -14.04 27.20 9.14
N THR A 115 -14.66 28.33 9.51
CA THR A 115 -15.70 28.98 8.70
C THR A 115 -15.12 29.52 7.39
N GLU A 116 -13.96 30.17 7.44
CA GLU A 116 -13.26 30.65 6.24
C GLU A 116 -12.89 29.50 5.29
N LEU A 117 -12.37 28.39 5.84
CA LEU A 117 -12.01 27.21 5.07
C LEU A 117 -13.23 26.56 4.40
N ALA A 118 -14.34 26.46 5.13
CA ALA A 118 -15.61 25.94 4.59
C ALA A 118 -16.14 26.83 3.46
N ASN A 119 -16.12 28.15 3.64
CA ASN A 119 -16.54 29.12 2.63
C ASN A 119 -15.68 29.02 1.36
N LYS A 120 -14.35 28.96 1.51
CA LYS A 120 -13.41 28.76 0.39
C LYS A 120 -13.69 27.46 -0.36
N SER A 121 -14.10 26.42 0.37
CA SER A 121 -14.44 25.10 -0.17
C SER A 121 -15.90 25.01 -0.67
N ARG A 122 -16.69 26.09 -0.54
CA ARG A 122 -18.13 26.13 -0.84
C ARG A 122 -18.91 25.03 -0.14
N LYS A 123 -18.55 24.74 1.11
CA LYS A 123 -19.22 23.77 1.99
C LYS A 123 -20.13 24.51 2.97
N PRO A 124 -21.42 24.13 3.09
CA PRO A 124 -22.25 24.61 4.19
C PRO A 124 -21.62 24.18 5.51
N PHE A 125 -21.51 25.08 6.49
CA PHE A 125 -20.87 24.81 7.77
C PHE A 125 -21.76 25.31 8.91
N ARG A 126 -21.97 24.48 9.92
CA ARG A 126 -22.70 24.86 11.15
C ARG A 126 -22.08 24.20 12.37
N ILE A 127 -22.20 24.89 13.51
CA ILE A 127 -21.83 24.34 14.81
C ILE A 127 -23.07 23.69 15.42
N VAL A 128 -22.96 22.41 15.77
CA VAL A 128 -24.06 21.63 16.36
C VAL A 128 -23.89 21.39 17.86
N GLU A 129 -22.69 21.60 18.39
CA GLU A 129 -22.36 21.40 19.80
C GLU A 129 -21.25 22.38 20.23
N VAL A 130 -21.41 23.01 21.39
CA VAL A 130 -20.41 23.90 21.99
C VAL A 130 -20.20 23.48 23.44
N ASP A 131 -18.96 23.14 23.79
CA ASP A 131 -18.57 22.74 25.15
C ASP A 131 -19.43 21.61 25.73
N GLY A 132 -19.76 20.64 24.87
CA GLY A 132 -20.63 19.50 25.22
C GLY A 132 -22.12 19.82 25.29
N GLN A 133 -22.52 21.07 25.04
CA GLN A 133 -23.92 21.48 24.99
C GLN A 133 -24.43 21.50 23.54
N PRO A 134 -25.49 20.72 23.23
CA PRO A 134 -26.05 20.71 21.88
C PRO A 134 -26.70 22.06 21.56
N GLN A 135 -26.51 22.52 20.32
CA GLN A 135 -27.14 23.72 19.81
C GLN A 135 -28.52 23.38 19.22
N ALA A 136 -29.48 24.28 19.41
CA ALA A 136 -30.81 24.14 18.81
C ALA A 136 -30.71 24.40 17.30
N VAL A 137 -30.55 23.33 16.52
CA VAL A 137 -30.47 23.36 15.05
C VAL A 137 -31.68 22.69 14.42
N THR A 138 -32.01 23.07 13.19
CA THR A 138 -33.05 22.41 12.40
C THR A 138 -32.57 21.04 11.91
N MET A 139 -33.49 20.08 11.82
CA MET A 139 -33.24 18.71 11.33
C MET A 139 -33.39 18.60 9.80
N ASP A 140 -33.08 19.65 9.07
CA ASP A 140 -33.10 19.67 7.61
C ASP A 140 -31.91 18.88 7.04
N LEU A 141 -32.13 18.08 5.99
CA LEU A 141 -31.05 17.39 5.28
C LEU A 141 -30.45 18.33 4.23
N VAL A 142 -29.19 18.73 4.43
CA VAL A 142 -28.43 19.52 3.46
C VAL A 142 -27.19 18.72 3.07
N PRO A 143 -27.22 18.03 1.91
CA PRO A 143 -26.10 17.22 1.46
C PRO A 143 -24.80 18.03 1.35
N GLY A 144 -23.74 17.49 1.92
CA GLY A 144 -22.42 18.09 1.94
C GLY A 144 -22.20 19.14 3.04
N ARG A 145 -23.13 19.29 3.99
CA ARG A 145 -22.95 20.20 5.14
C ARG A 145 -21.99 19.61 6.15
N LEU A 146 -21.12 20.46 6.69
CA LEU A 146 -20.21 20.15 7.76
C LEU A 146 -20.87 20.55 9.09
N ASN A 147 -21.18 19.54 9.91
CA ASN A 147 -21.68 19.69 11.27
C ASN A 147 -20.49 19.59 12.24
N ALA A 148 -20.15 20.70 12.88
CA ALA A 148 -18.98 20.79 13.75
C ALA A 148 -19.33 20.77 15.24
N LYS A 149 -18.46 20.14 16.03
CA LYS A 149 -18.46 20.25 17.49
C LYS A 149 -17.29 21.10 17.93
N VAL A 150 -17.54 21.99 18.87
CA VAL A 150 -16.56 22.91 19.43
C VAL A 150 -16.34 22.60 20.91
N ASN A 151 -15.08 22.60 21.33
CA ASN A 151 -14.71 22.67 22.74
C ASN A 151 -13.68 23.77 22.94
N SER A 152 -13.87 24.64 23.92
CA SER A 152 -12.94 25.72 24.27
C SER A 152 -12.58 26.61 23.06
N GLY A 153 -13.55 26.85 22.16
CA GLY A 153 -13.38 27.69 20.97
C GLY A 153 -12.68 27.03 19.78
N VAL A 154 -12.31 25.75 19.87
CA VAL A 154 -11.69 24.98 18.77
C VAL A 154 -12.55 23.80 18.33
N ILE A 155 -12.44 23.44 17.05
CA ILE A 155 -13.16 22.28 16.48
C ILE A 155 -12.54 20.99 17.01
N VAL A 156 -13.36 20.12 17.60
CA VAL A 156 -12.94 18.82 18.13
C VAL A 156 -13.48 17.64 17.34
N ASP A 157 -14.55 17.85 16.58
CA ASP A 157 -15.16 16.83 15.73
C ASP A 157 -15.90 17.48 14.57
N LEU A 158 -15.95 16.76 13.45
CA LEU A 158 -16.60 17.20 12.23
C LEU A 158 -17.30 16.01 11.56
N MET A 159 -18.59 16.18 11.28
CA MET A 159 -19.41 15.21 10.57
C MET A 159 -19.89 15.80 9.24
N LEU A 160 -19.74 15.03 8.17
CA LEU A 160 -20.32 15.36 6.87
C LEU A 160 -21.74 14.80 6.80
N GLU A 161 -22.71 15.67 6.53
CA GLU A 161 -24.10 15.34 6.23
C GLU A 161 -24.29 14.94 4.77
#